data_AF-A0A933I1G6-F1
#
_entry.id   AF-A0A933I1G6-F1
#
_cell.length_a   1.000
_cell.length_b   1.000
_cell.length_c   1.000
_cell.angle_alpha   90.00
_cell.angle_beta   90.00
_cell.angle_gamma   90.00
#
_symmetry.space_group_name_H-M   'P 1'
#
loop_
_entity.id
_entity.type
_entity.pdbx_description
1 polymer ?
#
loop_
_entity_poly.entity_id
_entity_poly.type
_entity_poly.pdbx_seq_one_letter_code
_entity_poly.pdbx_strand_id
1 'polypeptide(L)' 'MKNKICGFSYSLNMQQIQKYKKIPLKLRLEWLYQANLLRRFYPQKITKLQDKFRKGAL' A
#
# COMPACT_ATOMS: atom_id res chain seq x y z
N MET A 1 -12.41 9.64 27.06
CA MET A 1 -12.02 8.46 26.26
C MET A 1 -11.46 8.93 24.92
N LYS A 2 -10.41 8.27 24.43
CA LYS A 2 -9.57 8.64 23.28
C LYS A 2 -10.36 8.52 21.96
N ASN A 3 -10.55 9.63 21.25
CA ASN A 3 -10.89 9.61 19.82
C ASN A 3 -9.73 10.18 19.01
N LYS A 4 -8.67 9.39 18.79
CA LYS A 4 -7.69 9.67 17.73
C LYS A 4 -8.13 8.91 16.49
N ILE A 5 -8.92 9.56 15.63
CA ILE A 5 -9.16 9.07 14.27
C ILE A 5 -7.87 9.31 13.50
N CYS A 6 -7.01 8.29 13.42
CA CYS A 6 -5.79 8.32 12.61
C CYS A 6 -5.79 7.12 11.67
N GLY A 7 -6.73 7.11 10.73
CA GLY A 7 -6.81 6.13 9.66
C GLY A 7 -7.18 6.83 8.35
N PHE A 8 -6.67 6.31 7.24
CA PHE A 8 -7.10 6.74 5.92
C PHE A 8 -8.19 5.78 5.45
N SER A 9 -9.38 6.30 5.17
CA SER A 9 -10.44 5.53 4.52
C SER A 9 -10.28 5.66 3.00
N TYR A 10 -9.83 4.59 2.36
CA TYR A 10 -9.80 4.52 0.90
C TYR A 10 -10.98 3.68 0.44
N SER A 11 -11.82 4.25 -0.41
CA SER A 11 -12.84 3.52 -1.14
C SER A 11 -12.32 3.22 -2.55
N LEU A 12 -12.41 1.96 -2.95
CA LEU A 12 -12.25 1.56 -4.34
C LEU A 12 -13.62 1.27 -4.92
N ASN A 13 -13.95 1.93 -6.02
CA ASN A 13 -15.14 1.59 -6.78
C ASN A 13 -14.87 0.38 -7.69
N MET A 14 -15.94 -0.30 -8.10
CA MET A 14 -15.82 -1.50 -8.94
C MET A 14 -15.13 -1.20 -10.28
N GLN A 15 -15.31 -0.01 -10.84
CA GLN A 15 -14.67 0.39 -12.10
C GLN A 15 -13.14 0.42 -11.99
N GLN A 16 -12.60 0.95 -10.88
CA GLN A 16 -11.17 0.96 -10.59
C GLN A 16 -10.62 -0.46 -10.47
N ILE A 17 -11.34 -1.35 -9.79
CA ILE A 17 -10.95 -2.76 -9.66
C ILE A 17 -10.91 -3.43 -11.04
N GLN A 18 -11.94 -3.23 -11.86
CA GLN A 18 -11.99 -3.81 -13.20
C GLN A 18 -10.88 -3.27 -14.11
N LYS A 19 -10.59 -1.97 -14.04
CA LYS A 19 -9.47 -1.36 -14.78
C LYS A 19 -8.13 -1.95 -14.35
N TYR A 20 -7.91 -2.13 -13.03
CA TYR A 20 -6.70 -2.75 -12.51
C TYR A 20 -6.54 -4.21 -12.94
N LYS A 21 -7.63 -4.99 -12.96
CA LYS A 21 -7.63 -6.39 -13.40
C LYS A 21 -7.23 -6.56 -14.88
N LYS A 22 -7.50 -5.56 -15.73
CA LYS A 22 -7.09 -5.55 -17.14
C LYS A 22 -5.57 -5.40 -17.32
N ILE A 23 -4.84 -4.96 -16.28
CA ILE A 23 -3.40 -4.82 -16.35
C ILE A 23 -2.75 -6.21 -16.40
N PRO A 24 -1.86 -6.48 -17.38
CA PRO A 24 -1.14 -7.75 -17.46
C PRO A 24 -0.45 -8.10 -16.15
N LEU A 25 -0.49 -9.40 -15.78
CA LEU A 25 0.10 -9.86 -14.52
C LEU A 25 1.59 -9.52 -14.43
N LYS A 26 2.32 -9.71 -15.53
CA LYS A 26 3.76 -9.37 -15.62
C LYS A 26 4.02 -7.92 -15.23
N LEU A 27 3.26 -6.97 -15.79
CA LEU A 27 3.44 -5.55 -15.50
C LEU A 27 3.15 -5.21 -14.03
N ARG A 28 2.13 -5.85 -13.44
CA ARG A 28 1.83 -5.70 -12.00
C ARG A 28 2.98 -6.21 -11.12
N LEU A 29 3.60 -7.33 -11.49
CA LEU A 29 4.74 -7.88 -10.78
C LEU A 29 5.99 -7.01 -10.93
N GLU A 30 6.24 -6.46 -12.12
CA GLU A 30 7.33 -5.51 -12.35
C GLU A 30 7.16 -4.26 -11.50
N TRP A 31 5.95 -3.69 -11.44
CA TRP A 31 5.66 -2.55 -10.57
C TRP A 31 5.88 -2.86 -9.10
N LEU A 32 5.42 -4.03 -8.64
CA LEU A 32 5.63 -4.48 -7.27
C LEU A 32 7.11 -4.64 -6.95
N TYR A 33 7.88 -5.20 -7.88
CA TYR A 33 9.33 -5.38 -7.75
C TYR A 33 10.05 -4.03 -7.62
N GLN A 34 9.74 -3.07 -8.49
CA GLN A 34 10.32 -1.72 -8.42
C GLN A 34 9.97 -1.02 -7.09
N ALA A 35 8.73 -1.14 -6.62
CA ALA A 35 8.33 -0.59 -5.33
C ALA A 35 9.10 -1.21 -4.15
N ASN A 36 9.41 -2.51 -4.22
CA ASN A 36 10.22 -3.19 -3.21
C ASN A 36 11.68 -2.71 -3.23
N LEU A 37 12.26 -2.47 -4.41
CA LEU A 37 13.61 -1.89 -4.52
C LEU A 37 13.66 -0.49 -3.90
N LEU A 38 12.68 0.36 -4.22
CA LEU A 38 12.58 1.71 -3.64
C LEU A 38 12.47 1.66 -2.11
N ARG A 39 11.64 0.75 -1.58
CA ARG A 39 11.46 0.58 -0.14
C ARG A 39 12.77 0.26 0.59
N ARG A 40 13.73 -0.42 -0.07
CA ARG A 40 15.03 -0.74 0.53
C ARG A 40 15.83 0.51 0.93
N PHE A 41 15.60 1.62 0.24
CA PHE A 41 16.29 2.89 0.48
C PHE A 41 15.51 3.85 1.39
N TYR A 42 14.32 3.47 1.85
CA TYR A 42 13.56 4.30 2.77
C TYR A 42 14.18 4.31 4.17
N PRO A 43 14.18 5.46 4.87
CA PRO A 43 14.57 5.54 6.26
C PRO A 43 13.80 4.52 7.11
N GLN A 44 14.48 3.90 8.08
CA GLN A 44 13.91 2.83 8.90
C GLN A 44 12.60 3.25 9.60
N LYS A 45 12.45 4.54 9.95
CA LYS A 45 11.21 5.11 10.51
C LYS A 45 10.00 4.92 9.58
N ILE A 46 10.19 5.11 8.27
CA ILE A 46 9.14 4.97 7.25
C ILE A 46 8.78 3.50 7.08
N THR A 47 9.81 2.63 6.97
CA THR A 47 9.62 1.18 6.84
C THR A 47 8.84 0.61 8.02
N LYS A 48 9.19 1.00 9.25
CA LYS A 48 8.46 0.61 10.48
C LYS A 48 7.02 1.10 10.48
N LEU A 49 6.77 2.33 10.03
CA LEU A 49 5.42 2.87 9.93
C LEU A 49 4.59 2.06 8.92
N GLN A 50 5.13 1.82 7.72
CA GLN A 50 4.48 1.02 6.69
C GLN A 50 4.18 -0.42 7.17
N ASP A 51 5.07 -1.02 7.98
CA ASP A 51 4.83 -2.36 8.54
C ASP A 51 3.70 -2.37 9.57
N LYS A 52 3.57 -1.33 10.39
CA LYS A 52 2.41 -1.18 11.28
C LYS A 52 1.11 -1.06 10.49
N PHE A 53 1.10 -0.25 9.43
CA PHE A 53 -0.03 -0.15 8.50
C PHE A 53 -0.40 -1.51 7.88
N ARG A 54 0.59 -2.27 7.38
CA ARG A 54 0.36 -3.60 6.78
C ARG A 54 -0.20 -4.63 7.75
N LYS A 55 0.19 -4.55 9.02
CA LYS A 55 -0.30 -5.45 10.08
C LYS A 55 -1.66 -5.02 10.65
N GLY A 56 -2.22 -3.90 10.21
CA GLY A 56 -3.44 -3.33 10.79
C GLY A 56 -3.28 -2.93 12.26
N ALA A 57 -2.05 -2.68 12.72
CA ALA A 57 -1.71 -2.46 14.13
C ALA A 57 -1.60 -0.97 14.49
N LEU A 58 -2.51 -0.14 13.98
CA LEU A 58 -2.59 1.30 14.29
C LEU A 58 -3.51 1.58 15.47
#